data_AF-A0A1C5KM52-F1
#
_entry.id   AF-A0A1C5KM52-F1
#
_cell.length_a   1.000
_cell.length_b   1.000
_cell.length_c   1.000
_cell.angle_alpha   90.00
_cell.angle_beta   90.00
_cell.angle_gamma   90.00
#
_symmetry.space_group_name_H-M   'P 1'
#
loop_
_entity.id
_entity.type
_entity.pdbx_description
1 polymer ?
#
loop_
_entity_poly.entity_id
_entity_poly.type
_entity_poly.pdbx_seq_one_letter_code
_entity_poly.pdbx_strand_id
1 'polypeptide(L)'
;MAAPLKLPVGIEDFQEIRRLGFYYVDKTKLIEQLLESWGKVNLFTRPRRFGKTLNISMLRYFFEIGTDRTLFDGLYISKNK
;
A
#
# COMPACT_ATOMS: atom_id res chain seq x y z
N MET A 1 20.98 -0.18 -17.80
CA MET A 1 20.28 -1.27 -17.09
C MET A 1 19.92 -0.73 -15.72
N ALA A 2 18.64 -0.76 -15.32
CA ALA A 2 18.26 -0.31 -13.98
C ALA A 2 18.90 -1.23 -12.94
N ALA A 3 19.51 -0.66 -11.89
CA ALA A 3 20.04 -1.44 -10.79
C ALA A 3 18.92 -2.27 -10.15
N PRO A 4 19.19 -3.51 -9.71
CA PRO A 4 18.17 -4.35 -9.08
C PRO A 4 17.62 -3.64 -7.84
N LEU A 5 16.30 -3.49 -7.78
CA LEU A 5 15.61 -2.92 -6.62
C LEU A 5 15.88 -3.82 -5.41
N LYS A 6 16.21 -3.22 -4.28
CA LYS A 6 16.43 -3.96 -3.03
C LYS A 6 15.09 -4.49 -2.52
N LEU A 7 15.09 -5.69 -1.96
CA LEU A 7 13.92 -6.23 -1.27
C LEU A 7 13.79 -5.54 0.11
N PRO A 8 12.58 -5.06 0.48
CA PRO A 8 12.34 -4.47 1.80
C PRO A 8 12.23 -5.58 2.86
N VAL A 9 13.38 -6.05 3.37
CA VAL A 9 13.42 -7.06 4.44
C VAL A 9 13.30 -6.35 5.78
N GLY A 10 12.21 -6.58 6.50
CA GLY A 10 11.96 -5.96 7.81
C GLY A 10 11.41 -4.53 7.75
N ILE A 11 11.26 -3.97 6.55
CA ILE A 11 10.61 -2.68 6.33
C ILE A 11 9.15 -2.96 6.01
N GLU A 12 8.26 -2.51 6.89
CA GLU A 12 6.81 -2.71 6.74
C GLU A 12 6.05 -1.38 6.61
N ASP A 13 6.76 -0.26 6.45
CA ASP A 13 6.13 1.03 6.23
C ASP A 13 5.99 1.35 4.73
N PHE A 14 4.78 1.74 4.32
CA PHE A 14 4.48 2.02 2.91
C PHE A 14 5.23 3.27 2.41
N GLN A 15 5.29 4.34 3.19
CA GLN A 15 5.98 5.56 2.79
C GLN A 15 7.49 5.31 2.65
N GLU A 16 8.09 4.58 3.57
CA GLU A 16 9.51 4.23 3.52
C GLU A 16 9.85 3.40 2.28
N ILE A 17 9.05 2.38 1.97
CA ILE A 17 9.22 1.56 0.76
C ILE A 17 9.14 2.41 -0.51
N ARG A 18 8.18 3.34 -0.57
CA ARG A 18 7.97 4.20 -1.74
C ARG A 18 9.06 5.25 -1.91
N ARG A 19 9.51 5.89 -0.82
CA ARG A 19 10.52 6.95 -0.86
C ARG A 19 11.94 6.43 -1.05
N LEU A 20 12.27 5.28 -0.45
CA LEU A 20 13.60 4.68 -0.55
C LEU A 20 13.78 3.80 -1.79
N GLY A 21 12.76 3.72 -2.65
CA GLY A 21 12.83 3.00 -3.93
C GLY A 21 13.04 1.49 -3.75
N PHE A 22 12.42 0.90 -2.73
CA PHE A 22 12.44 -0.56 -2.55
C PHE A 22 11.52 -1.25 -3.55
N TYR A 23 11.74 -2.55 -3.74
CA TYR A 23 10.83 -3.38 -4.51
C TYR A 23 9.46 -3.44 -3.83
N TYR A 24 8.44 -2.91 -4.49
CA TYR A 24 7.07 -2.89 -4.01
C TYR A 24 6.15 -3.56 -5.03
N VAL A 25 5.33 -4.50 -4.55
CA VAL A 25 4.24 -5.08 -5.34
C VAL A 25 2.99 -4.26 -5.08
N ASP A 26 2.44 -3.68 -6.14
CA ASP A 26 1.26 -2.83 -6.04
C ASP A 26 0.02 -3.64 -5.58
N LYS A 27 -0.46 -3.33 -4.37
CA LYS A 27 -1.70 -3.88 -3.79
C LYS A 27 -2.79 -2.81 -3.62
N THR A 28 -2.64 -1.65 -4.25
CA THR A 28 -3.56 -0.52 -4.05
C THR A 28 -4.97 -0.76 -4.59
N LYS A 29 -5.17 -1.78 -5.44
CA LYS A 29 -6.50 -2.28 -5.81
C LYS A 29 -7.36 -2.69 -4.59
N LEU A 30 -6.72 -3.10 -3.49
CA LEU A 30 -7.42 -3.38 -2.23
C LEU A 30 -8.22 -2.17 -1.73
N ILE A 31 -7.76 -0.96 -1.99
CA ILE A 31 -8.41 0.28 -1.55
C ILE A 31 -9.75 0.45 -2.27
N GLU A 32 -9.76 0.30 -3.60
CA GLU A 32 -10.98 0.30 -4.42
C GLU A 32 -11.98 -0.76 -3.93
N GLN A 33 -11.53 -2.01 -3.77
CA GLN A 33 -12.38 -3.08 -3.28
C GLN A 33 -12.95 -2.80 -1.88
N LEU A 34 -12.20 -2.11 -1.02
CA LEU A 34 -12.66 -1.72 0.31
C LEU A 34 -13.75 -0.64 0.24
N LEU A 35 -13.62 0.31 -0.68
CA LEU A 35 -14.58 1.40 -0.90
C LEU A 35 -15.86 0.92 -1.60
N GLU A 36 -15.74 -0.02 -2.54
CA GLU A 36 -16.87 -0.61 -3.25
C GLU A 36 -17.59 -1.69 -2.43
N SER A 37 -16.98 -2.20 -1.36
CA SER A 37 -17.60 -3.19 -0.48
C SER A 37 -18.73 -2.55 0.32
N TRP A 38 -19.97 -2.99 0.08
CA TRP A 38 -21.17 -2.56 0.81
C TRP A 38 -21.28 -3.19 2.22
N GLY A 39 -20.26 -3.93 2.66
CA GLY A 39 -20.25 -4.56 3.98
C GLY A 39 -20.06 -3.53 5.10
N LYS A 40 -20.95 -3.55 6.12
CA LYS A 40 -20.79 -2.73 7.33
C LYS A 40 -19.47 -2.98 8.07
N VAL A 41 -18.89 -4.18 7.91
CA VAL A 41 -17.65 -4.60 8.57
C VAL A 41 -16.79 -5.35 7.55
N ASN A 42 -15.51 -4.97 7.46
CA ASN A 42 -14.51 -5.64 6.63
C ASN A 42 -13.54 -6.45 7.53
N LEU A 43 -13.46 -7.77 7.32
CA LEU A 43 -12.59 -8.68 8.09
C LEU A 43 -11.27 -8.95 7.35
N PHE A 44 -10.16 -8.52 7.93
CA PHE A 44 -8.83 -8.85 7.43
C PHE A 44 -8.25 -10.08 8.16
N THR A 45 -8.45 -11.28 7.59
CA THR A 45 -7.93 -12.54 8.16
C THR A 45 -6.43 -12.47 8.40
N ARG A 46 -5.96 -13.08 9.50
CA ARG A 46 -4.64 -13.19 10.19
C ARG A 46 -3.38 -13.90 9.62
N PRO A 47 -3.19 -14.26 8.33
CA PRO A 47 -2.13 -15.21 7.99
C PRO A 47 -0.74 -14.63 8.26
N ARG A 48 0.15 -15.48 8.77
CA ARG A 48 1.51 -15.13 9.17
C ARG A 48 2.31 -14.65 7.94
N ARG A 49 3.07 -13.55 8.10
CA ARG A 49 3.95 -12.96 7.06
C ARG A 49 3.25 -12.47 5.78
N PHE A 50 1.94 -12.23 5.82
CA PHE A 50 1.18 -11.82 4.63
C PHE A 50 1.28 -10.32 4.29
N GLY A 51 2.16 -9.56 4.96
CA GLY A 51 2.34 -8.12 4.70
C GLY A 51 1.18 -7.26 5.21
N LYS A 52 0.60 -7.64 6.35
CA LYS A 52 -0.53 -6.93 6.97
C LYS A 52 -0.15 -5.55 7.47
N THR A 53 0.99 -5.44 8.16
CA THR A 53 1.52 -4.17 8.66
C THR A 53 1.67 -3.18 7.50
N LEU A 54 2.27 -3.63 6.39
CA LEU A 54 2.43 -2.84 5.18
C LEU A 54 1.08 -2.39 4.59
N ASN A 55 0.11 -3.30 4.46
CA ASN A 55 -1.21 -2.94 3.94
C ASN A 55 -1.94 -1.93 4.85
N ILE A 56 -1.83 -2.08 6.17
CA ILE A 56 -2.43 -1.12 7.12
C ILE A 56 -1.74 0.24 7.04
N SER A 57 -0.40 0.28 6.93
CA SER A 57 0.35 1.53 6.69
C SER A 57 -0.09 2.20 5.38
N MET A 58 -0.25 1.43 4.29
CA MET A 58 -0.79 1.94 3.02
C MET A 58 -2.20 2.54 3.17
N LEU A 59 -3.13 1.83 3.84
CA LEU A 59 -4.48 2.35 4.08
C LEU A 59 -4.47 3.62 4.93
N ARG A 60 -3.62 3.65 5.97
CA ARG A 60 -3.42 4.85 6.80
C ARG A 60 -3.04 6.04 5.91
N TYR A 61 -1.99 5.93 5.11
CA TYR A 61 -1.55 7.01 4.22
C TYR A 61 -2.60 7.38 3.16
N PHE A 62 -3.44 6.45 2.73
CA PHE A 62 -4.50 6.76 1.79
C PHE A 62 -5.62 7.61 2.40
N PHE A 63 -6.02 7.33 3.64
CA PHE A 63 -7.14 8.00 4.32
C PHE A 63 -6.73 9.17 5.22
N GLU A 64 -5.47 9.27 5.62
CA GLU A 64 -4.97 10.31 6.52
C GLU A 64 -4.85 11.66 5.80
N ILE A 65 -5.51 12.67 6.37
CA ILE A 65 -5.49 14.05 5.86
C ILE A 65 -4.07 14.61 5.99
N GLY A 66 -3.61 15.32 4.95
CA GLY A 66 -2.26 15.89 4.91
C GLY A 66 -1.19 14.93 4.41
N THR A 67 -1.56 13.70 4.03
CA THR A 67 -0.62 12.77 3.39
C THR A 67 -0.22 13.27 1.99
N ASP A 68 1.07 13.12 1.71
CA ASP A 68 1.68 13.37 0.41
C ASP A 68 1.12 12.41 -0.65
N ARG A 69 0.35 12.96 -1.60
CA ARG A 69 -0.32 12.18 -2.66
C ARG A 69 0.67 11.48 -3.59
N THR A 70 1.90 12.00 -3.71
CA THR A 70 2.92 11.44 -4.61
C THR A 70 3.34 10.01 -4.21
N LEU A 71 3.06 9.60 -2.96
CA LEU A 71 3.28 8.24 -2.50
C LEU A 71 2.55 7.20 -3.37
N PHE A 72 1.41 7.58 -3.95
CA PHE A 72 0.59 6.71 -4.77
C PHE A 72 0.88 6.83 -6.28
N ASP A 73 1.80 7.69 -6.70
CA ASP A 73 2.06 7.95 -8.12
C ASP A 73 2.50 6.69 -8.86
N GLY A 74 1.86 6.42 -10.00
CA GLY A 74 2.13 5.25 -10.83
C GLY A 74 1.55 3.93 -10.30
N LEU A 75 0.86 3.94 -9.16
CA LEU A 75 0.11 2.79 -8.65
C LEU A 75 -1.28 2.72 -9.29
N TYR A 76 -1.97 1.59 -9.14
CA TYR A 76 -3.31 1.36 -9.66
C TYR A 76 -4.29 2.42 -9.16
N ILE A 77 -4.32 2.68 -7.85
CA ILE A 77 -5.31 3.59 -7.26
C ILE A 77 -5.16 5.04 -7.72
N SER A 78 -3.96 5.49 -8.10
CA SER A 78 -3.76 6.87 -8.59
C SER A 78 -4.34 7.09 -9.99
N LYS A 79 -4.68 6.01 -10.71
CA LYS A 79 -5.29 6.08 -12.04
C LYS A 79 -6.82 6.08 -11.98
N ASN A 80 -7.39 5.70 -10.83
CA ASN A 80 -8.83 5.71 -10.60
C ASN A 80 -9.24 7.14 -10.21
N LYS A 81 -10.18 7.74 -10.95
CA LYS A 81 -10.62 9.14 -10.78
C LYS A 81 -12.01 9.20 -10.18
#